data_AF-A0A8S9PXW6-F1
#
_entry.id   AF-A0A8S9PXW6-F1
#
_cell.length_a   1.000
_cell.length_b   1.000
_cell.length_c   1.000
_cell.angle_alpha   90.00
_cell.angle_beta   90.00
_cell.angle_gamma   90.00
#
_symmetry.space_group_name_H-M   'P 1'
#
loop_
_entity.id
_entity.type
_entity.pdbx_description
1 polymer ?
#
loop_
_entity_poly.entity_id
_entity_poly.type
_entity_poly.pdbx_seq_one_letter_code
_entity_poly.pdbx_strand_id
1 'polypeptide(L)' 'MPYSLNKSSSDCGVYVLKHIEYHLLGLDFSLVNDNNIREALQKIAYDLWEAANDPELILRMAQYTHPKTITNPLVELE' A
#
# COMPACT_ATOMS: atom_id res chain seq x y z
N MET A 1 15.96 21.22 5.08
CA MET A 1 15.43 20.21 6.02
C MET A 1 14.40 19.42 5.26
N PRO A 2 14.48 18.09 5.11
CA PRO A 2 13.34 17.36 4.57
C PRO A 2 12.19 17.64 5.53
N TYR A 3 11.10 18.19 5.01
CA TYR A 3 9.90 18.41 5.80
C TYR A 3 9.56 17.10 6.50
N SER A 4 9.41 17.12 7.82
CA SER A 4 8.99 15.95 8.58
C SER A 4 7.60 15.55 8.09
N LEU A 5 7.55 14.62 7.13
CA LEU A 5 6.33 13.99 6.62
C LEU A 5 5.90 12.89 7.58
N ASN A 6 4.64 12.47 7.47
CA ASN A 6 4.02 11.46 8.31
C ASN A 6 4.10 11.82 9.80
N LYS A 7 3.71 13.06 10.14
CA LYS A 7 3.68 13.53 11.54
C LYS A 7 2.78 12.71 12.45
N SER A 8 1.73 12.11 11.89
CA SER A 8 0.83 11.19 12.57
C SER A 8 1.48 9.84 12.91
N SER A 9 2.65 9.54 12.32
CA SER A 9 3.36 8.26 12.34
C SER A 9 2.53 7.03 11.94
N SER A 10 1.36 7.22 11.33
CA SER A 10 0.42 6.16 10.94
C SER A 10 0.22 6.03 9.43
N ASP A 11 0.74 6.95 8.63
CA ASP A 11 0.37 7.09 7.22
C ASP A 11 1.44 6.54 6.26
N CYS A 12 2.44 5.81 6.77
CA CYS A 12 3.56 5.30 5.97
C CYS A 12 3.11 4.45 4.77
N GLY A 13 2.07 3.61 4.95
CA GLY A 13 1.51 2.81 3.85
C GLY A 13 0.88 3.67 2.76
N VAL A 14 0.19 4.75 3.13
CA VAL A 14 -0.43 5.69 2.20
C VAL A 14 0.64 6.42 1.40
N TYR A 15 1.70 6.88 2.06
CA TYR A 15 2.85 7.51 1.41
C TYR A 15 3.51 6.56 0.41
N VAL A 16 3.75 5.30 0.79
CA VAL A 16 4.35 4.31 -0.11
C VAL A 16 3.48 4.08 -1.34
N LEU A 17 2.17 3.89 -1.17
CA LEU A 17 1.26 3.68 -2.29
C LEU A 17 1.21 4.88 -3.24
N LYS A 18 1.12 6.11 -2.70
CA LYS A 18 1.15 7.32 -3.52
C LYS A 18 2.50 7.51 -4.22
N HIS A 19 3.61 7.19 -3.56
CA HIS A 19 4.94 7.24 -4.20
C HIS A 19 5.05 6.25 -5.36
N ILE A 20 4.54 5.03 -5.22
CA ILE A 20 4.52 4.04 -6.30
C ILE A 20 3.66 4.55 -7.47
N GLU A 21 2.44 5.01 -7.19
CA GLU A 21 1.53 5.57 -8.20
C GLU A 21 2.17 6.75 -8.95
N TYR A 22 2.77 7.68 -8.22
CA TYR A 22 3.41 8.85 -8.80
C TYR A 22 4.62 8.49 -9.64
N HIS A 23 5.41 7.52 -9.21
CA HIS A 23 6.55 7.03 -9.97
C HIS A 23 6.10 6.42 -11.30
N LEU A 24 5.03 5.62 -11.28
CA LEU A 24 4.44 5.03 -12.49
C LEU A 24 3.87 6.08 -13.44
N LEU A 25 3.32 7.17 -12.91
CA LEU A 25 2.73 8.26 -13.70
C LEU A 25 3.72 9.38 -14.07
N GLY A 26 4.97 9.33 -13.60
CA GLY A 26 5.96 10.39 -13.81
C GLY A 26 5.62 11.71 -13.10
N LEU A 27 4.88 11.65 -12.00
CA LEU A 27 4.46 12.82 -11.22
C LEU A 27 5.50 13.19 -10.16
N ASP A 28 5.51 14.47 -9.77
CA ASP A 28 6.38 14.97 -8.71
C ASP A 28 5.91 14.52 -7.32
N PHE A 29 6.80 13.89 -6.56
CA PHE A 29 6.53 13.42 -5.19
C PHE A 29 6.25 14.54 -4.20
N SER A 30 6.62 15.80 -4.51
CA SER A 30 6.31 16.95 -3.65
C SER A 30 4.81 17.17 -3.40
N LEU A 31 3.96 16.61 -4.28
CA LEU A 31 2.51 16.72 -4.15
C LEU A 31 1.94 15.79 -3.08
N VAL A 32 2.69 14.86 -2.50
CA VAL A 32 2.23 13.98 -1.41
C VAL A 32 2.73 14.54 -0.08
N ASN A 33 1.82 14.97 0.79
CA ASN A 33 2.18 15.59 2.07
C ASN A 33 1.08 15.43 3.14
N ASP A 34 1.41 15.81 4.38
CA ASP A 34 0.51 15.62 5.53
C ASP A 34 -0.85 16.33 5.40
N ASN A 35 -0.95 17.36 4.54
CA ASN A 35 -2.22 18.06 4.36
C ASN A 35 -3.20 17.26 3.49
N ASN A 36 -2.71 16.46 2.54
CA ASN A 36 -3.55 15.70 1.62
C ASN A 36 -3.50 14.18 1.84
N ILE A 37 -2.64 13.69 2.74
CA ILE A 37 -2.48 12.26 2.99
C ILE A 37 -3.79 11.60 3.45
N ARG A 38 -4.63 12.32 4.19
CA ARG A 38 -5.94 11.81 4.62
C ARG A 38 -6.91 11.60 3.46
N GLU A 39 -6.94 12.52 2.51
CA GLU A 39 -7.77 12.37 1.31
C GLU A 39 -7.24 11.23 0.42
N ALA A 40 -5.90 11.12 0.31
CA ALA A 40 -5.27 9.99 -0.36
C ALA A 40 -5.66 8.65 0.29
N LEU A 41 -5.66 8.56 1.63
CA LEU A 41 -6.10 7.37 2.35
C LEU A 41 -7.56 7.02 2.04
N GLN A 42 -8.46 8.01 2.05
CA GLN A 42 -9.87 7.81 1.74
C GLN A 42 -10.08 7.32 0.30
N LYS A 43 -9.33 7.91 -0.65
CA LYS A 43 -9.37 7.50 -2.06
C LYS A 43 -8.90 6.06 -2.22
N ILE A 44 -7.76 5.70 -1.62
CA ILE A 44 -7.23 4.33 -1.64
C ILE A 44 -8.23 3.35 -1.04
N ALA A 45 -8.87 3.69 0.07
CA ALA A 45 -9.88 2.84 0.70
C ALA A 45 -11.10 2.64 -0.21
N TYR A 46 -11.56 3.70 -0.87
CA TYR A 46 -12.67 3.63 -1.81
C TYR A 46 -12.31 2.79 -3.04
N ASP A 47 -11.15 3.06 -3.66
CA ASP A 47 -10.67 2.33 -4.83
C ASP A 47 -10.49 0.83 -4.51
N LEU A 48 -10.00 0.49 -3.30
CA LEU A 48 -9.88 -0.89 -2.85
C LEU A 48 -11.24 -1.55 -2.61
N TRP A 49 -12.20 -0.82 -2.03
CA TRP A 49 -13.56 -1.31 -1.87
C TRP A 49 -14.23 -1.56 -3.22
N GLU A 50 -14.11 -0.65 -4.17
CA GLU A 50 -14.63 -0.84 -5.54
C GLU A 50 -13.98 -2.06 -6.20
N ALA A 51 -12.65 -2.18 -6.15
CA ALA A 51 -11.92 -3.33 -6.72
C ALA A 51 -12.32 -4.66 -6.05
N ALA A 52 -12.58 -4.66 -4.75
CA ALA A 52 -13.02 -5.85 -4.02
C ALA A 52 -14.40 -6.38 -4.45
N ASN A 53 -15.20 -5.56 -5.15
CA ASN A 53 -16.48 -5.97 -5.70
C ASN A 53 -16.36 -6.59 -7.11
N ASP A 54 -15.16 -6.68 -7.68
CA ASP A 54 -14.92 -7.33 -8.96
C ASP A 54 -15.22 -8.84 -8.90
N PRO A 55 -16.11 -9.39 -9.76
CA PRO A 55 -16.50 -10.79 -9.70
C PRO A 55 -15.35 -11.78 -9.90
N GLU A 56 -14.38 -11.45 -10.76
CA GLU A 56 -13.23 -12.31 -11.03
C GLU A 56 -12.28 -12.34 -9.82
N LEU A 57 -12.04 -11.18 -9.20
CA LEU A 57 -11.27 -11.10 -7.95
C LEU A 57 -11.97 -11.88 -6.82
N ILE A 58 -13.28 -11.72 -6.66
CA ILE A 58 -14.07 -12.46 -5.67
C ILE A 58 -13.93 -13.98 -5.90
N LEU A 59 -14.06 -14.44 -7.14
CA LEU A 59 -13.92 -15.86 -7.49
C LEU A 59 -12.51 -16.39 -7.16
N ARG A 60 -11.46 -15.65 -7.50
CA ARG A 60 -10.08 -16.03 -7.20
C ARG A 60 -9.80 -16.05 -5.69
N MET A 61 -10.30 -15.06 -4.96
CA MET A 61 -10.15 -15.01 -3.50
C MET A 61 -10.91 -16.14 -2.81
N ALA A 62 -12.06 -16.58 -3.33
CA ALA A 62 -12.77 -17.75 -2.82
C ALA A 62 -12.00 -19.07 -2.99
N GLN A 63 -11.10 -19.14 -3.98
CA GLN A 63 -10.24 -20.29 -4.25
C GLN A 63 -8.83 -20.15 -3.66
N TYR A 64 -8.52 -18.99 -3.08
CA TYR A 64 -7.20 -18.69 -2.55
C TYR A 64 -6.87 -19.63 -1.38
N THR A 65 -5.74 -20.33 -1.51
CA THR A 65 -5.18 -21.13 -0.43
C THR A 65 -3.95 -20.41 0.11
N HIS A 66 -3.92 -20.17 1.42
CA HIS A 66 -2.79 -19.52 2.05
C HIS A 66 -1.52 -20.36 1.81
N PRO A 67 -0.41 -19.74 1.33
CA PRO A 67 0.85 -20.45 1.19
C PRO A 67 1.22 -21.11 2.52
N LYS A 68 1.56 -22.40 2.50
CA LYS A 68 2.05 -23.05 3.73
C LYS A 68 3.31 -22.34 4.16
N THR A 69 3.34 -21.86 5.41
CA THR A 69 4.53 -21.23 5.99
C THR A 69 5.68 -22.23 5.90
N ILE A 70 6.65 -21.96 5.04
CA ILE A 70 7.89 -22.72 5.03
C ILE A 70 8.73 -22.15 6.17
N THR A 71 8.64 -22.76 7.35
CA THR A 71 9.68 -22.61 8.37
C THR A 71 10.91 -23.34 7.85
N ASN A 72 11.71 -22.68 7.02
CA ASN A 72 13.08 -23.14 6.79
C ASN A 72 13.78 -23.09 8.17
N PRO A 73 14.44 -24.17 8.62
CA PRO A 73 15.32 -24.07 9.77
C PRO A 73 16.33 -22.96 9.47
N LEU A 74 16.54 -22.08 10.46
CA LEU A 74 17.46 -20.96 10.38
C LEU A 74 18.78 -21.45 9.78
N VAL A 75 19.16 -20.91 8.63
CA VAL A 75 20.54 -21.03 8.16
C VAL A 75 21.35 -20.20 9.16
N GLU A 76 22.03 -20.88 10.08
CA GLU A 76 23.11 -20.25 10.85
C GLU A 76 24.12 -19.74 9.84
N LEU A 77 24.25 -18.42 9.77
CA LEU A 77 25.35 -17.78 9.07
C LEU A 77 26.59 -17.98 9.96
N GLU A 78 27.47 -18.89 9.57
CA GLU A 78 28.85 -18.94 10.07
C GLU A 78 29.65 -17.70 9.62
#